data_AF-A0A3R5Q2U2-F1
#
_entry.id   AF-A0A3R5Q2U2-F1
#
_cell.length_a   1.000
_cell.length_b   1.000
_cell.length_c   1.000
_cell.angle_alpha   90.00
_cell.angle_beta   90.00
_cell.angle_gamma   90.00
#
_symmetry.space_group_name_H-M   'P 1'
#
loop_
_entity.id
_entity.type
_entity.pdbx_description
1 polymer ?
#
loop_
_entity_poly.entity_id
_entity_poly.type
_entity_poly.pdbx_seq_one_letter_code
_entity_poly.pdbx_strand_id
1 'polypeptide(L)'
;MLTLASKIVCYDIPVSISTTVKSLLITLVFQDVVVRVCFILGNMTAKNDDARLRLFQENKSMDALLAIMKYYLDRDIKDVVVRVCFILGNMTAKNDDARLRLFQENKSMDALLAIMKYYLDRDIKIKSREKEKEISKQDSSKGNDCEDVLIKTVRVVANMSINEMVGPVLASNQQFVELLLNILGKYSSVLILLKNVPMIKQFIQQVSLYYNTKQKNQIWQTKTNLKH
;
A
#
# COMPACT_ATOMS: atom_id res chain seq x y z
N MET A 1 -12.18 -5.96 -28.77
CA MET A 1 -11.00 -5.51 -28.00
C MET A 1 -9.67 -5.73 -28.75
N LEU A 2 -9.52 -6.77 -29.58
CA LEU A 2 -8.35 -6.97 -30.46
C LEU A 2 -8.27 -6.02 -31.69
N THR A 3 -9.35 -5.32 -32.03
CA THR A 3 -9.48 -4.52 -33.26
C THR A 3 -9.01 -3.07 -33.17
N LEU A 4 -8.78 -2.52 -31.97
CA LEU A 4 -8.19 -1.18 -31.80
C LEU A 4 -6.66 -1.24 -31.77
N ALA A 5 -6.09 -2.31 -31.20
CA ALA A 5 -4.65 -2.55 -31.19
C ALA A 5 -4.09 -2.70 -32.62
N SER A 6 -4.85 -3.28 -33.54
CA SER A 6 -4.43 -3.45 -34.93
C SER A 6 -4.48 -2.15 -35.76
N LYS A 7 -5.27 -1.15 -35.37
CA LYS A 7 -5.36 0.13 -36.12
C LYS A 7 -4.24 1.12 -35.79
N ILE A 8 -3.62 1.01 -34.63
CA ILE A 8 -2.46 1.84 -34.25
C ILE A 8 -1.18 1.40 -34.99
N VAL A 9 -1.16 0.18 -35.55
CA VAL A 9 0.01 -0.40 -36.25
C VAL A 9 0.19 0.15 -37.67
N CYS A 10 -0.81 0.81 -38.25
CA CYS A 10 -0.81 1.19 -39.68
C CYS A 10 -0.35 2.63 -40.00
N TYR A 11 0.29 3.35 -39.08
CA TYR A 11 1.00 4.57 -39.44
C TYR A 11 2.48 4.26 -39.69
N ASP A 12 2.93 4.47 -40.93
CA ASP A 12 4.31 4.30 -41.38
C ASP A 12 5.24 5.29 -40.66
N ILE A 13 5.70 4.89 -39.47
CA ILE A 13 6.74 5.59 -38.72
C ILE A 13 8.09 5.01 -39.14
N PRO A 14 9.09 5.85 -39.51
CA PRO A 14 10.42 5.42 -39.95
C PRO A 14 11.05 4.36 -39.04
N VAL A 15 11.62 3.32 -39.65
CA VAL A 15 12.01 2.03 -39.04
C VAL A 15 12.96 2.14 -37.83
N SER A 16 13.73 3.23 -37.71
CA SER A 16 14.64 3.48 -36.58
C SER A 16 13.95 4.06 -35.32
N ILE A 17 12.85 4.80 -35.51
CA ILE A 17 12.05 5.40 -34.42
C ILE A 17 10.89 4.44 -34.02
N SER A 18 10.55 3.51 -34.91
CA SER A 18 9.36 2.65 -34.85
C SER A 18 9.31 1.71 -33.63
N THR A 19 10.39 1.01 -33.27
CA THR A 19 10.33 -0.04 -32.24
C THR A 19 10.23 0.55 -30.83
N THR A 20 11.01 1.59 -30.54
CA THR A 20 10.98 2.28 -29.25
C THR A 20 9.68 3.05 -29.06
N VAL A 21 9.19 3.74 -30.10
CA VAL A 21 7.91 4.45 -30.05
C VAL A 21 6.74 3.47 -29.97
N LYS A 22 6.78 2.32 -30.67
CA LYS A 22 5.78 1.25 -30.52
C LYS A 22 5.80 0.63 -29.13
N SER A 23 6.98 0.31 -28.59
CA SER A 23 7.12 -0.21 -27.22
C SER A 23 6.63 0.80 -26.18
N LEU A 24 6.88 2.09 -26.40
CA LEU A 24 6.39 3.17 -25.56
C LEU A 24 4.87 3.33 -25.68
N LEU A 25 4.31 3.34 -26.89
CA LEU A 25 2.86 3.43 -27.12
C LEU A 25 2.13 2.23 -26.53
N ILE A 26 2.67 1.02 -26.70
CA ILE A 26 2.15 -0.20 -26.07
C ILE A 26 2.20 -0.01 -24.55
N THR A 27 3.34 0.34 -23.97
CA THR A 27 3.46 0.53 -22.51
C THR A 27 2.47 1.58 -21.98
N LEU A 28 2.29 2.70 -22.70
CA LEU A 28 1.36 3.79 -22.34
C LEU A 28 -0.11 3.37 -22.48
N VAL A 29 -0.49 2.71 -23.58
CA VAL A 29 -1.87 2.24 -23.80
C VAL A 29 -2.24 1.15 -22.80
N PHE A 30 -1.32 0.22 -22.51
CA PHE A 30 -1.54 -0.80 -21.50
C PHE A 30 -1.60 -0.19 -20.08
N GLN A 31 -0.84 0.86 -19.79
CA GLN A 31 -0.95 1.59 -18.53
C GLN A 31 -2.31 2.25 -18.34
N ASP A 32 -2.83 2.96 -19.34
CA ASP A 32 -4.15 3.59 -19.26
C ASP A 32 -5.26 2.56 -19.05
N VAL A 33 -5.15 1.40 -19.70
CA VAL A 33 -6.06 0.26 -19.50
C VAL A 33 -5.98 -0.23 -18.05
N VAL A 34 -4.78 -0.45 -17.51
CA VAL A 34 -4.61 -0.90 -16.11
C VAL A 34 -5.18 0.13 -15.13
N VAL A 35 -4.90 1.42 -15.32
CA VAL A 35 -5.46 2.49 -14.47
C VAL A 35 -6.99 2.46 -14.48
N ARG A 36 -7.61 2.33 -15.66
CA ARG A 36 -9.08 2.26 -15.80
C ARG A 36 -9.66 0.99 -15.18
N VAL A 37 -9.02 -0.16 -15.37
CA VAL A 37 -9.44 -1.43 -14.76
C VAL A 37 -9.38 -1.34 -13.24
N CYS A 38 -8.26 -0.88 -12.68
CA CYS A 38 -8.12 -0.68 -11.23
C CYS A 38 -9.13 0.35 -10.69
N PHE A 39 -9.45 1.39 -11.46
CA PHE A 39 -10.48 2.37 -11.07
C PHE A 39 -11.87 1.72 -10.99
N ILE A 40 -12.27 0.95 -12.00
CA ILE A 40 -13.57 0.26 -12.04
C ILE A 40 -13.65 -0.76 -10.92
N LEU A 41 -12.62 -1.61 -10.75
CA LEU A 41 -12.56 -2.61 -9.69
C LEU A 41 -12.59 -1.96 -8.30
N GLY A 42 -11.90 -0.84 -8.10
CA GLY A 42 -11.96 -0.07 -6.86
C GLY A 42 -13.38 0.40 -6.53
N ASN A 43 -14.10 0.93 -7.52
CA ASN A 43 -15.48 1.39 -7.33
C ASN A 43 -16.46 0.24 -7.10
N MET A 44 -16.31 -0.87 -7.83
CA MET A 44 -17.14 -2.07 -7.65
C MET A 44 -16.94 -2.65 -6.25
N THR A 45 -15.68 -2.87 -5.85
CA THR A 45 -15.34 -3.42 -4.53
C THR A 45 -15.64 -2.47 -3.38
N ALA A 46 -15.81 -1.16 -3.61
CA ALA A 46 -16.24 -0.24 -2.57
C ALA A 46 -17.73 -0.40 -2.23
N LYS A 47 -18.58 -0.59 -3.25
CA LYS A 47 -20.04 -0.52 -3.11
C LYS A 47 -20.73 -1.88 -3.03
N ASN A 48 -20.07 -2.96 -3.43
CA ASN A 48 -20.71 -4.27 -3.61
C ASN A 48 -19.93 -5.38 -2.89
N ASP A 49 -20.59 -6.04 -1.92
CA ASP A 49 -20.04 -7.19 -1.18
C ASP A 49 -19.79 -8.42 -2.07
N ASP A 50 -20.69 -8.71 -3.01
CA ASP A 50 -20.52 -9.81 -3.97
C ASP A 50 -19.32 -9.56 -4.89
N ALA A 51 -19.08 -8.31 -5.30
CA ALA A 51 -17.89 -7.97 -6.07
C ALA A 51 -16.58 -8.19 -5.27
N ARG A 52 -16.58 -7.88 -3.96
CA ARG A 52 -15.44 -8.19 -3.07
C ARG A 52 -15.22 -9.69 -2.98
N LEU A 53 -16.30 -10.45 -2.77
CA LEU A 53 -16.24 -11.90 -2.61
C LEU A 53 -15.77 -12.60 -3.88
N ARG A 54 -16.34 -12.25 -5.05
CA ARG A 54 -15.94 -12.83 -6.34
C ARG A 54 -14.51 -12.52 -6.70
N LEU A 55 -14.07 -11.28 -6.49
CA LEU A 55 -12.68 -10.91 -6.73
C LEU A 55 -11.74 -11.69 -5.81
N PHE A 56 -12.12 -11.91 -4.55
CA PHE A 56 -11.37 -12.76 -3.64
C PHE A 56 -11.35 -14.22 -4.09
N GLN A 57 -12.49 -14.79 -4.50
CA GLN A 57 -12.60 -16.19 -4.91
C GLN A 57 -11.84 -16.51 -6.20
N GLU A 58 -11.60 -15.52 -7.06
CA GLU A 58 -10.84 -15.71 -8.29
C GLU A 58 -9.41 -16.16 -7.98
N ASN A 59 -9.01 -17.26 -8.61
CA ASN A 59 -7.68 -17.83 -8.44
C ASN A 59 -6.66 -16.86 -9.03
N LYS A 60 -5.61 -16.52 -8.26
CA LYS A 60 -4.55 -15.55 -8.60
C LYS A 60 -4.92 -14.06 -8.55
N SER A 61 -6.13 -13.68 -8.12
CA SER A 61 -6.49 -12.25 -8.07
C SER A 61 -5.59 -11.44 -7.13
N MET A 62 -5.26 -11.97 -5.95
CA MET A 62 -4.34 -11.33 -5.01
C MET A 62 -2.93 -11.23 -5.58
N ASP A 63 -2.40 -12.33 -6.14
CA ASP A 63 -1.07 -12.39 -6.75
C ASP A 63 -0.96 -11.36 -7.88
N ALA A 64 -1.98 -11.26 -8.73
CA ALA A 64 -2.03 -10.30 -9.82
C ALA A 64 -2.07 -8.86 -9.30
N LEU A 65 -2.89 -8.57 -8.29
CA LEU A 65 -2.93 -7.24 -7.67
C LEU A 65 -1.57 -6.86 -7.07
N LEU A 66 -0.92 -7.77 -6.34
CA LEU A 66 0.41 -7.54 -5.76
C LEU A 66 1.49 -7.36 -6.83
N ALA A 67 1.45 -8.16 -7.89
CA ALA A 67 2.38 -8.04 -9.02
C ALA A 67 2.22 -6.70 -9.74
N ILE A 68 0.99 -6.27 -10.01
CA ILE A 68 0.68 -4.95 -10.58
C ILE A 68 1.19 -3.86 -9.62
N MET A 69 0.85 -3.93 -8.34
CA MET A 69 1.26 -2.96 -7.34
C MET A 69 2.79 -2.78 -7.32
N LYS A 70 3.55 -3.88 -7.30
CA LYS A 70 5.02 -3.83 -7.35
C LYS A 70 5.53 -3.25 -8.67
N TYR A 71 5.00 -3.69 -9.81
CA TYR A 71 5.41 -3.23 -11.13
C TYR A 71 5.28 -1.70 -11.29
N TYR A 72 4.19 -1.12 -10.77
CA TYR A 72 3.93 0.32 -10.84
C TYR A 72 4.63 1.11 -9.73
N LEU A 73 4.89 0.51 -8.56
CA LEU A 73 5.75 1.10 -7.53
C LEU A 73 7.17 1.33 -8.06
N ASP A 74 7.77 0.32 -8.69
CA ASP A 74 9.14 0.38 -9.24
C ASP A 74 9.29 1.45 -10.35
N ARG A 75 8.18 1.88 -10.95
CA ARG A 75 8.11 2.91 -12.00
C ARG A 75 7.64 4.27 -11.50
N ASP A 76 7.42 4.42 -10.19
CA ASP A 76 6.89 5.63 -9.57
C ASP A 76 5.53 6.10 -10.12
N ILE A 77 4.66 5.15 -10.48
CA ILE A 77 3.31 5.44 -10.99
C ILE A 77 2.29 5.27 -9.86
N LYS A 78 2.09 6.34 -9.10
CA LYS A 78 1.22 6.36 -7.91
C LYS A 78 -0.23 5.96 -8.18
N ASP A 79 -0.77 6.30 -9.35
CA ASP A 79 -2.21 6.18 -9.65
C ASP A 79 -2.69 4.73 -9.67
N VAL A 80 -1.82 3.79 -10.02
CA VAL A 80 -2.13 2.37 -9.96
C VAL A 80 -1.93 1.85 -8.54
N VAL A 81 -0.82 2.20 -7.89
CA VAL A 81 -0.50 1.76 -6.52
C VAL A 81 -1.62 2.14 -5.55
N VAL A 82 -2.05 3.41 -5.57
CA VAL A 82 -3.12 3.94 -4.71
C VAL A 82 -4.44 3.20 -4.92
N ARG A 83 -4.76 2.82 -6.18
CA ARG A 83 -5.99 2.10 -6.52
C ARG A 83 -5.92 0.62 -6.13
N VAL A 84 -4.77 -0.02 -6.28
CA VAL A 84 -4.59 -1.40 -5.81
C VAL A 84 -4.71 -1.46 -4.30
N CYS A 85 -4.07 -0.56 -3.55
CA CYS A 85 -4.27 -0.47 -2.09
C CYS A 85 -5.74 -0.20 -1.73
N PHE A 86 -6.46 0.60 -2.53
CA PHE A 86 -7.89 0.79 -2.35
C PHE A 86 -8.68 -0.52 -2.50
N ILE A 87 -8.43 -1.28 -3.57
CA ILE A 87 -9.07 -2.58 -3.84
C ILE A 87 -8.79 -3.56 -2.69
N LEU A 88 -7.51 -3.75 -2.34
CA LEU A 88 -7.09 -4.65 -1.27
C LEU A 88 -7.74 -4.27 0.07
N GLY A 89 -7.76 -2.97 0.40
CA GLY A 89 -8.39 -2.49 1.62
C GLY A 89 -9.90 -2.72 1.64
N ASN A 90 -10.55 -2.67 0.48
CA ASN A 90 -11.98 -2.98 0.38
C ASN A 90 -12.22 -4.50 0.56
N MET A 91 -11.38 -5.34 -0.05
CA MET A 91 -11.49 -6.81 0.06
C MET A 91 -11.28 -7.29 1.50
N THR A 92 -10.33 -6.72 2.24
CA THR A 92 -10.00 -7.13 3.61
C THR A 92 -10.88 -6.49 4.69
N ALA A 93 -11.76 -5.54 4.33
CA ALA A 93 -12.55 -4.77 5.29
C ALA A 93 -13.44 -5.66 6.17
N LYS A 94 -14.13 -6.64 5.58
CA LYS A 94 -15.14 -7.49 6.26
C LYS A 94 -14.95 -8.99 6.02
N ASN A 95 -13.88 -9.39 5.34
CA ASN A 95 -13.62 -10.78 4.99
C ASN A 95 -12.34 -11.24 5.68
N ASP A 96 -12.49 -12.16 6.64
CA ASP A 96 -11.37 -12.63 7.45
C ASP A 96 -10.43 -13.57 6.68
N ASP A 97 -10.98 -14.42 5.80
CA ASP A 97 -10.18 -15.25 4.89
C ASP A 97 -9.36 -14.40 3.92
N ALA A 98 -9.90 -13.26 3.47
CA ALA A 98 -9.16 -12.32 2.63
C ALA A 98 -8.00 -11.66 3.39
N ARG A 99 -8.14 -11.41 4.69
CA ARG A 99 -7.05 -10.89 5.53
C ARG A 99 -5.94 -11.92 5.66
N LEU A 100 -6.30 -13.17 5.97
CA LEU A 100 -5.36 -14.27 6.13
C LEU A 100 -4.66 -14.60 4.81
N ARG A 101 -5.40 -14.73 3.70
CA ARG A 101 -4.83 -15.00 2.38
C ARG A 101 -3.88 -13.90 1.94
N LEU A 102 -4.24 -12.62 2.14
CA LEU A 102 -3.34 -11.52 1.79
C LEU A 102 -2.05 -11.56 2.61
N PHE A 103 -2.11 -11.99 3.87
CA PHE A 103 -0.92 -12.15 4.70
C PHE A 103 -0.04 -13.33 4.25
N GLN A 104 -0.65 -14.44 3.85
CA GLN A 104 0.03 -15.65 3.39
C GLN A 104 0.60 -15.51 1.97
N GLU A 105 0.08 -14.57 1.18
CA GLU A 105 0.52 -14.35 -0.19
C GLU A 105 2.00 -13.94 -0.26
N ASN A 106 2.74 -14.58 -1.16
CA ASN A 106 4.18 -14.46 -1.18
C ASN A 106 4.61 -13.00 -1.42
N LYS A 107 5.50 -12.48 -0.57
CA LYS A 107 6.03 -11.09 -0.62
C LYS A 107 4.96 -9.99 -0.42
N SER A 108 3.74 -10.32 -0.01
CA SER A 108 2.70 -9.33 0.26
C SER A 108 3.13 -8.31 1.31
N MET A 109 3.65 -8.81 2.45
CA MET A 109 4.15 -7.95 3.53
C MET A 109 5.34 -7.10 3.10
N ASP A 110 6.27 -7.68 2.34
CA ASP A 110 7.43 -6.94 1.80
C ASP A 110 6.97 -5.81 0.87
N ALA A 111 5.96 -6.06 0.04
CA ALA A 111 5.41 -5.06 -0.87
C ALA A 111 4.72 -3.92 -0.11
N LEU A 112 3.90 -4.23 0.92
CA LEU A 112 3.23 -3.22 1.74
C LEU A 112 4.24 -2.36 2.54
N LEU A 113 5.29 -3.00 3.10
CA LEU A 113 6.39 -2.29 3.76
C LEU A 113 7.16 -1.39 2.80
N ALA A 114 7.45 -1.88 1.59
CA ALA A 114 8.15 -1.10 0.56
C ALA A 114 7.36 0.16 0.17
N ILE A 115 6.04 0.05 0.00
CA ILE A 115 5.17 1.21 -0.31
C ILE A 115 5.20 2.23 0.83
N MET A 116 4.95 1.77 2.06
CA MET A 116 4.94 2.67 3.23
C MET A 116 6.26 3.42 3.38
N LYS A 117 7.39 2.71 3.24
CA LYS A 117 8.72 3.31 3.31
C LYS A 117 8.96 4.28 2.16
N TYR A 118 8.67 3.87 0.92
CA TYR A 118 8.89 4.68 -0.27
C TYR A 118 8.14 6.01 -0.22
N TYR A 119 6.84 5.98 0.09
CA TYR A 119 6.02 7.20 0.11
C TYR A 119 6.30 8.08 1.34
N LEU A 120 6.66 7.48 2.48
CA LEU A 120 7.13 8.25 3.64
C LEU A 120 8.43 8.99 3.32
N ASP A 121 9.44 8.30 2.79
CA ASP A 121 10.74 8.88 2.44
C ASP A 121 10.59 9.95 1.35
N ARG A 122 9.70 9.71 0.37
CA ARG A 122 9.40 10.66 -0.70
C ARG A 122 8.77 11.95 -0.15
N ASP A 123 7.78 11.85 0.72
CA ASP A 123 7.14 13.04 1.33
C ASP A 123 8.14 13.84 2.17
N ILE A 124 9.01 13.17 2.93
CA ILE A 124 10.09 13.84 3.68
C ILE A 124 11.00 14.63 2.74
N LYS A 125 11.40 14.04 1.60
CA LYS A 125 12.26 14.71 0.60
C LYS A 125 11.56 15.88 -0.10
N ILE A 126 10.26 15.78 -0.36
CA ILE A 126 9.48 16.88 -0.95
C ILE A 126 9.45 18.05 0.05
N LYS A 127 9.06 17.77 1.30
CA LYS A 127 8.95 18.79 2.35
C LYS A 127 10.29 19.42 2.74
N SER A 128 11.40 18.70 2.65
CA SER A 128 12.72 19.30 2.91
C SER A 128 13.10 20.29 1.80
N ARG A 129 12.81 19.98 0.54
CA ARG A 129 13.06 20.86 -0.61
C ARG A 129 12.17 22.11 -0.60
N GLU A 130 10.93 21.98 -0.15
CA GLU A 130 9.99 23.10 0.01
C GLU A 130 10.39 24.06 1.15
N LYS A 131 11.14 23.59 2.16
CA LYS A 131 11.69 24.46 3.21
C LYS A 131 12.92 25.23 2.77
N GLU A 132 13.71 24.67 1.86
CA GLU A 132 14.95 25.28 1.33
C GLU A 132 14.67 26.29 0.22
N LYS A 133 13.55 26.12 -0.50
CA LYS A 133 13.13 27.03 -1.55
C LYS A 133 11.77 27.59 -1.15
N GLU A 134 11.66 28.90 -0.91
CA GLU A 134 10.38 29.62 -0.72
C GLU A 134 9.51 29.55 -2.00
N ILE A 135 9.18 28.35 -2.46
CA ILE A 135 8.51 28.11 -3.73
C ILE A 135 7.00 28.06 -3.50
N SER A 136 6.32 28.66 -4.47
CA SER A 136 4.88 28.78 -4.60
C SER A 136 4.14 27.44 -4.51
N LYS A 137 2.87 27.53 -4.07
CA LYS A 137 1.91 26.47 -3.70
C LYS A 137 1.75 25.24 -4.62
N GLN A 138 2.43 25.13 -5.75
CA GLN A 138 2.27 24.02 -6.70
C GLN A 138 2.80 22.66 -6.20
N ASP A 139 3.91 22.63 -5.44
CA ASP A 139 4.48 21.37 -4.93
C ASP A 139 3.71 20.77 -3.74
N SER A 140 2.87 21.57 -3.06
CA SER A 140 2.00 21.11 -1.97
C SER A 140 1.02 20.00 -2.39
N SER A 141 0.69 19.90 -3.69
CA SER A 141 -0.14 18.84 -4.25
C SER A 141 0.53 17.46 -4.17
N LYS A 142 1.86 17.40 -4.31
CA LYS A 142 2.62 16.14 -4.30
C LYS A 142 2.80 15.55 -2.90
N GLY A 143 2.83 16.39 -1.86
CA GLY A 143 2.79 15.92 -0.47
C GLY A 143 1.48 15.22 -0.14
N ASN A 144 0.36 15.77 -0.61
CA ASN A 144 -0.97 15.19 -0.45
C ASN A 144 -1.12 13.85 -1.20
N ASP A 145 -0.44 13.71 -2.35
CA ASP A 145 -0.41 12.45 -3.11
C ASP A 145 0.27 11.30 -2.33
N CYS A 146 1.36 11.59 -1.63
CA CYS A 146 2.04 10.59 -0.81
C CYS A 146 1.16 10.18 0.37
N GLU A 147 0.54 11.16 1.03
CA GLU A 147 -0.40 10.94 2.12
C GLU A 147 -1.57 10.05 1.71
N ASP A 148 -2.15 10.24 0.53
CA ASP A 148 -3.26 9.42 0.04
C ASP A 148 -2.89 7.95 -0.18
N VAL A 149 -1.67 7.68 -0.69
CA VAL A 149 -1.15 6.31 -0.82
C VAL A 149 -0.91 5.69 0.57
N LEU A 150 -0.31 6.44 1.49
CA LEU A 150 -0.05 5.97 2.86
C LEU A 150 -1.35 5.67 3.60
N ILE A 151 -2.35 6.53 3.51
CA ILE A 151 -3.71 6.31 4.04
C ILE A 151 -4.27 4.97 3.59
N LYS A 152 -4.23 4.71 2.27
CA LYS A 152 -4.81 3.48 1.71
C LYS A 152 -4.01 2.24 2.07
N THR A 153 -2.69 2.36 2.13
CA THR A 153 -1.80 1.25 2.51
C THR A 153 -1.96 0.89 3.99
N VAL A 154 -1.96 1.89 4.86
CA VAL A 154 -2.20 1.71 6.30
C VAL A 154 -3.57 1.08 6.54
N ARG A 155 -4.60 1.49 5.79
CA ARG A 155 -5.92 0.85 5.85
C ARG A 155 -5.87 -0.65 5.52
N VAL A 156 -5.10 -1.05 4.50
CA VAL A 156 -4.93 -2.47 4.14
C VAL A 156 -4.32 -3.24 5.32
N VAL A 157 -3.17 -2.77 5.82
CA VAL A 157 -2.46 -3.50 6.87
C VAL A 157 -3.27 -3.54 8.15
N ALA A 158 -3.93 -2.44 8.49
CA ALA A 158 -4.72 -2.40 9.68
C ALA A 158 -5.93 -3.36 9.57
N ASN A 159 -6.59 -3.44 8.41
CA ASN A 159 -7.64 -4.46 8.19
C ASN A 159 -7.09 -5.87 8.34
N MET A 160 -5.88 -6.16 7.85
CA MET A 160 -5.23 -7.46 8.04
C MET A 160 -5.01 -7.77 9.53
N SER A 161 -4.59 -6.78 10.31
CA SER A 161 -4.31 -6.91 11.75
C SER A 161 -5.54 -7.24 12.61
N ILE A 162 -6.76 -7.14 12.05
CA ILE A 162 -7.98 -7.56 12.77
C ILE A 162 -8.06 -9.09 12.90
N ASN A 163 -7.48 -9.83 11.95
CA ASN A 163 -7.45 -11.28 12.02
C ASN A 163 -6.58 -11.75 13.19
N GLU A 164 -7.08 -12.72 13.95
CA GLU A 164 -6.48 -13.21 15.21
C GLU A 164 -5.08 -13.81 15.04
N MET A 165 -4.78 -14.36 13.86
CA MET A 165 -3.48 -14.94 13.54
C MET A 165 -2.51 -13.89 12.98
N VAL A 166 -3.01 -12.95 12.18
CA VAL A 166 -2.18 -11.97 11.47
C VAL A 166 -1.76 -10.82 12.39
N GLY A 167 -2.69 -10.27 13.18
CA GLY A 167 -2.45 -9.10 14.04
C GLY A 167 -1.26 -9.25 15.00
N PRO A 168 -1.17 -10.34 15.79
CA PRO A 168 -0.05 -10.56 16.69
C PRO A 168 1.30 -10.66 15.96
N VAL A 169 1.33 -11.30 14.79
CA VAL A 169 2.56 -11.44 14.00
C VAL A 169 3.03 -10.06 13.51
N LEU A 170 2.11 -9.23 13.01
CA LEU A 170 2.43 -7.85 12.61
C LEU A 170 2.90 -7.01 13.79
N ALA A 171 2.25 -7.11 14.95
CA ALA A 171 2.64 -6.38 16.16
C ALA A 171 4.02 -6.81 16.71
N SER A 172 4.43 -8.06 16.46
CA SER A 172 5.76 -8.55 16.83
C SER A 172 6.88 -8.11 15.88
N ASN A 173 6.53 -7.62 14.67
CA ASN A 173 7.50 -7.13 13.70
C ASN A 173 7.91 -5.67 14.01
N GLN A 174 9.09 -5.51 14.62
CA GLN A 174 9.59 -4.21 15.05
C GLN A 174 9.72 -3.20 13.90
N GLN A 175 10.22 -3.61 12.73
CA GLN A 175 10.38 -2.72 11.58
C GLN A 175 9.03 -2.18 11.09
N PHE A 176 8.03 -3.05 11.04
CA PHE A 176 6.66 -2.66 10.69
C PHE A 176 6.08 -1.65 11.70
N VAL A 177 6.20 -1.96 13.00
CA VAL A 177 5.66 -1.09 14.07
C VAL A 177 6.33 0.28 14.07
N GLU A 178 7.66 0.35 13.95
CA GLU A 178 8.39 1.61 13.89
C GLU A 178 7.99 2.46 12.67
N LEU A 179 7.88 1.83 11.50
CA LEU A 179 7.45 2.52 10.29
C LEU A 179 6.02 3.08 10.42
N LEU A 180 5.11 2.30 10.99
CA LEU A 180 3.74 2.74 11.21
C LEU A 180 3.68 3.90 12.22
N LEU A 181 4.42 3.83 13.32
CA LEU A 181 4.48 4.93 14.30
C LEU A 181 5.03 6.22 13.67
N ASN A 182 6.04 6.12 12.80
CA ASN A 182 6.56 7.27 12.06
C ASN A 182 5.51 7.90 11.13
N ILE A 183 4.69 7.10 10.46
CA ILE A 183 3.57 7.58 9.64
C ILE A 183 2.54 8.25 10.55
N LEU A 184 2.13 7.63 11.65
CA LEU A 184 1.11 8.17 12.55
C LEU A 184 1.53 9.46 13.24
N GLY A 185 2.81 9.60 13.58
CA GLY A 185 3.36 10.84 14.14
C GLY A 185 3.37 12.01 13.15
N LYS A 186 3.27 11.74 11.83
CA LYS A 186 3.32 12.76 10.77
C LYS A 186 1.97 13.09 10.15
N TYR A 187 1.07 12.11 10.04
CA TYR A 187 -0.20 12.28 9.32
C TYR A 187 -1.40 12.10 10.25
N SER A 188 -1.94 13.23 10.74
CA SER A 188 -3.14 13.25 11.58
C SER A 188 -4.37 12.66 10.88
N SER A 189 -4.45 12.73 9.55
CA SER A 189 -5.50 12.11 8.73
C SER A 189 -5.50 10.58 8.84
N VAL A 190 -4.32 9.95 8.83
CA VAL A 190 -4.15 8.51 9.03
C VAL A 190 -4.60 8.15 10.45
N LEU A 191 -4.25 8.97 11.44
CA LEU A 191 -4.69 8.78 12.82
C LEU A 191 -6.22 8.88 12.95
N ILE A 192 -6.87 9.84 12.29
CA ILE A 192 -8.34 9.98 12.27
C ILE A 192 -9.00 8.76 11.61
N LEU A 193 -8.44 8.30 10.48
CA LEU A 193 -8.91 7.11 9.79
C LEU A 193 -8.88 5.89 10.70
N LEU A 194 -7.77 5.69 11.40
CA LEU A 194 -7.61 4.57 12.31
C LEU A 194 -8.50 4.70 13.56
N LYS A 195 -8.79 5.92 14.05
CA LYS A 195 -9.66 6.16 15.23
C LYS A 195 -11.11 5.70 15.04
N ASN A 196 -11.60 5.72 13.81
CA ASN A 196 -12.97 5.32 13.47
C ASN A 196 -13.11 3.81 13.18
N VAL A 197 -12.04 3.03 13.32
CA VAL A 197 -12.07 1.59 13.13
C VAL A 197 -11.84 0.90 14.48
N PRO A 198 -12.66 -0.11 14.87
CA PRO A 198 -12.49 -0.90 16.10
C PRO A 198 -11.05 -1.45 16.29
N MET A 199 -10.37 -1.61 15.16
CA MET A 199 -8.97 -1.94 14.90
C MET A 199 -7.92 -1.14 15.67
N ILE A 200 -8.13 0.14 16.04
CA ILE A 200 -7.13 0.86 16.86
C ILE A 200 -7.04 0.29 18.26
N LYS A 201 -8.15 -0.09 18.89
CA LYS A 201 -8.09 -0.60 20.26
C LYS A 201 -7.31 -1.90 20.31
N GLN A 202 -7.59 -2.83 19.40
CA GLN A 202 -6.83 -4.08 19.30
C GLN A 202 -5.39 -3.83 18.86
N PHE A 203 -5.13 -3.00 17.85
CA PHE A 203 -3.78 -2.72 17.39
C PHE A 203 -2.94 -1.98 18.45
N ILE A 204 -3.46 -0.91 19.06
CA ILE A 204 -2.81 -0.21 20.19
C ILE A 204 -2.67 -1.15 21.38
N GLN A 205 -3.64 -2.01 21.68
CA GLN A 205 -3.52 -2.99 22.75
C GLN A 205 -2.39 -3.99 22.47
N GLN A 206 -2.29 -4.52 21.25
CA GLN A 206 -1.22 -5.43 20.85
C GLN A 206 0.16 -4.76 20.84
N VAL A 207 0.25 -3.54 20.32
CA VAL A 207 1.50 -2.74 20.35
C VAL A 207 1.88 -2.37 21.79
N SER A 208 0.91 -1.97 22.62
CA SER A 208 1.12 -1.68 24.05
C SER A 208 1.57 -2.93 24.82
N LEU A 209 0.97 -4.09 24.54
CA LEU A 209 1.40 -5.39 25.09
C LEU A 209 2.84 -5.74 24.66
N TYR A 210 3.20 -5.51 23.40
CA TYR A 210 4.57 -5.70 22.90
C TYR A 210 5.57 -4.81 23.65
N TYR A 211 5.31 -3.50 23.76
CA TYR A 211 6.21 -2.58 24.48
C TYR A 211 6.33 -2.90 25.97
N ASN A 212 5.23 -3.26 26.63
CA ASN A 212 5.24 -3.66 28.04
C ASN A 212 6.04 -4.95 28.27
N THR A 213 5.94 -5.92 27.35
CA THR A 213 6.72 -7.17 27.40
C THR A 213 8.21 -6.90 27.17
N LYS A 214 8.56 -6.04 26.20
CA LYS A 214 9.96 -5.65 25.91
C LYS A 214 10.61 -4.92 27.08
N GLN A 215 9.91 -3.97 27.70
CA GLN A 215 10.40 -3.29 28.91
C GLN A 215 10.59 -4.26 30.08
N LYS A 216 9.63 -5.15 30.35
CA LYS A 216 9.77 -6.18 31.39
C LYS A 216 11.01 -7.06 31.14
N ASN A 217 11.24 -7.50 29.91
CA ASN A 217 12.40 -8.34 29.58
C ASN A 217 13.74 -7.60 29.73
N GLN A 218 13.81 -6.31 29.38
CA GLN A 218 15.00 -5.48 29.65
C GLN A 218 15.27 -5.29 31.16
N ILE A 219 14.21 -5.13 31.97
CA ILE A 219 14.31 -5.03 33.43
C ILE A 219 14.79 -6.35 34.05
N TRP A 220 14.35 -7.50 33.52
CA TRP A 220 14.82 -8.81 33.96
C TRP A 220 16.30 -9.07 33.59
N GLN A 221 16.73 -8.67 32.39
CA GLN A 221 18.13 -8.79 31.95
C GLN A 221 19.09 -7.88 32.73
N THR A 222 18.67 -6.66 33.07
CA THR A 222 19.48 -5.77 33.92
C THR A 222 19.57 -6.28 35.36
N LYS A 223 18.50 -6.87 35.91
CA LYS A 223 18.53 -7.50 37.26
C LYS A 223 19.36 -8.78 37.34
N THR A 224 19.53 -9.50 36.23
CA THR A 224 20.36 -10.72 36.18
C THR A 224 21.84 -10.39 35.97
N ASN A 225 22.16 -9.35 35.20
CA ASN A 225 23.53 -8.84 35.03
C ASN A 225 24.09 -8.09 36.26
N LEU A 226 23.25 -7.68 37.22
CA LEU A 226 23.67 -7.11 38.51
C LEU A 226 23.94 -8.17 39.60
N LYS A 227 23.79 -9.46 39.28
CA LYS A 227 23.99 -10.59 40.21
C LYS A 227 25.25 -11.42 39.90
N HIS A 228 26.12 -10.92 39.02
CA HIS A 228 27.47 -11.42 38.78
C HIS A 228 28.47 -10.28 38.96
#